data_AF-A0A662KD12-F1
#
_entry.id   AF-A0A662KD12-F1
#
_cell.length_a   1.000
_cell.length_b   1.000
_cell.length_c   1.000
_cell.angle_alpha   90.00
_cell.angle_beta   90.00
_cell.angle_gamma   90.00
#
_symmetry.space_group_name_H-M   'P 1'
#
loop_
_entity.id
_entity.type
_entity.pdbx_description
1 polymer ?
#
loop_
_entity_poly.entity_id
_entity_poly.type
_entity_poly.pdbx_seq_one_letter_code
_entity_poly.pdbx_strand_id
1 'polypeptide(L)'
;MNKYGASSIIFAVFLFFNVVVSFNVKACKDIVACGDATDGDYNLLLKVRDPSRPGLQVLCIVPEGYEYVYHHPWTGRLMNFKTLHKYIGVATENDVIPNVVKAGMTLTDSGLAFGDADTVSGWINPTKYRWDDFDWIRYSCEKADTEDEAIALLTKDVVSRLHATGVSENLFVVGPNKGYIVEADAFHYTVKEIEDGVAVMSNYPKELWRTQVLKKLPISWSFDTVVEKTVRKHGVVRLNSLYGIKIVDIKEDCIYVKPVSLVHMLRTNNIGVIYKIPLGERETVGYFSVELLEVNGKQAKVQVTNVFKAWEEKMLEHIQPCYGRITVKDMMNWSRLNREDLDGLRPMCEELFKYEAAAIYRIPRDNYKTLSCGWFSPNHACSSIYVPFHICDKDIFESYRNGEAAQLSLDLLNIYGVENLSTSFSKTEDVFLNEIKSIEEISKNLLKKRIDVSDLLTIIDIEMQRQAFLTEEIWIEASQVSDSLIRDTINNLWEENYTVSLNKMKTAISIFNGIHGSTFLKEKIIEIATSIARSRVDAAEAIGKQTSSIREEYQKGEQLLQQGEYEQGFDYLQKAFIESDMLIRGVIPQNIGTVEPEETNTSLSITLLYIVVLLSITTIFIIVLKRKLS
;
A
#
# COMPACT_ATOMS: atom_id res chain seq x y z
N MET A 1 47.01 17.37 -30.04
CA MET A 1 46.53 16.34 -29.09
C MET A 1 46.36 15.03 -29.82
N ASN A 2 47.03 13.97 -29.39
CA ASN A 2 46.93 12.64 -30.00
C ASN A 2 45.48 12.14 -29.93
N LYS A 3 44.93 11.54 -31.00
CA LYS A 3 43.56 10.99 -31.02
C LYS A 3 43.26 10.10 -29.81
N TYR A 4 44.27 9.38 -29.31
CA TYR A 4 44.19 8.56 -28.10
C TYR A 4 44.06 9.36 -26.80
N GLY A 5 44.67 10.54 -26.70
CA GLY A 5 44.58 11.39 -25.51
C GLY A 5 43.19 12.03 -25.36
N ALA A 6 42.58 12.45 -26.46
CA ALA A 6 41.22 12.99 -26.44
C ALA A 6 40.19 11.90 -26.09
N SER A 7 40.30 10.70 -26.66
CA SER A 7 39.42 9.57 -26.34
C SER A 7 39.56 9.10 -24.89
N SER A 8 40.79 9.07 -24.35
CA SER A 8 41.02 8.70 -22.94
C SER A 8 40.47 9.73 -21.96
N ILE A 9 40.53 11.03 -22.30
CA ILE A 9 39.93 12.10 -21.48
C ILE A 9 38.40 12.01 -21.56
N ILE A 10 37.82 11.81 -22.74
CA ILE A 10 36.37 11.62 -22.89
C ILE A 10 35.90 10.38 -22.12
N PHE A 11 36.67 9.28 -22.16
CA PHE A 11 36.36 8.07 -21.42
C PHE A 11 36.50 8.26 -19.90
N ALA A 12 37.51 9.01 -19.44
CA ALA A 12 37.70 9.35 -18.04
C ALA A 12 36.62 10.32 -17.52
N VAL A 13 36.20 11.30 -18.34
CA VAL A 13 35.07 12.19 -18.05
C VAL A 13 33.77 11.40 -18.04
N PHE A 14 33.54 10.50 -19.00
CA PHE A 14 32.38 9.61 -19.01
C PHE A 14 32.34 8.70 -17.78
N LEU A 15 33.49 8.14 -17.36
CA LEU A 15 33.62 7.36 -16.13
C LEU A 15 33.36 8.21 -14.88
N PHE A 16 33.94 9.40 -14.82
CA PHE A 16 33.76 10.33 -13.70
C PHE A 16 32.30 10.78 -13.59
N PHE A 17 31.64 11.16 -14.69
CA PHE A 17 30.22 11.49 -14.70
C PHE A 17 29.34 10.28 -14.38
N ASN A 18 29.67 9.07 -14.87
CA ASN A 18 28.91 7.86 -14.52
C ASN A 18 29.03 7.47 -13.05
N VAL A 19 30.16 7.76 -12.39
CA VAL A 19 30.40 7.45 -10.98
C VAL A 19 29.88 8.57 -10.06
N VAL A 20 30.01 9.83 -10.45
CA VAL A 20 29.66 11.00 -9.62
C VAL A 20 28.19 11.41 -9.77
N VAL A 21 27.51 11.10 -10.89
CA VAL A 21 26.10 11.50 -11.11
C VAL A 21 25.09 10.44 -10.65
N SER A 22 25.52 9.23 -10.25
CA SER A 22 24.59 8.18 -9.80
C SER A 22 24.35 8.16 -8.29
N PHE A 23 24.19 9.33 -7.67
CA PHE A 23 23.68 9.40 -6.31
C PHE A 23 22.17 9.13 -6.32
N ASN A 24 21.83 7.95 -5.78
CA ASN A 24 20.54 7.51 -5.23
C ASN A 24 19.31 8.28 -5.71
N VAL A 25 18.73 7.85 -6.82
CA VAL A 25 17.33 8.17 -7.10
C VAL A 25 16.47 7.12 -6.39
N LYS A 26 15.61 7.61 -5.50
CA LYS A 26 14.81 6.83 -4.54
C LYS A 26 13.55 6.32 -5.23
N ALA A 27 13.01 5.22 -4.73
CA ALA A 27 12.56 4.22 -5.66
C ALA A 27 11.08 3.77 -5.49
N CYS A 28 10.14 4.58 -5.99
CA CYS A 28 8.71 4.25 -5.96
C CYS A 28 8.31 2.96 -6.72
N LYS A 29 7.15 2.41 -6.34
CA LYS A 29 6.59 1.17 -6.89
C LYS A 29 5.09 1.35 -7.06
N ASP A 30 4.57 1.02 -8.22
CA ASP A 30 3.17 1.26 -8.57
C ASP A 30 2.55 0.02 -9.21
N ILE A 31 1.29 -0.26 -8.82
CA ILE A 31 0.45 -1.31 -9.40
C ILE A 31 -0.88 -0.69 -9.79
N VAL A 32 -1.24 -0.86 -11.06
CA VAL A 32 -2.54 -0.47 -11.60
C VAL A 32 -3.31 -1.74 -11.95
N ALA A 33 -4.58 -1.81 -11.55
CA ALA A 33 -5.52 -2.83 -11.99
C ALA A 33 -6.80 -2.15 -12.50
N CYS A 34 -7.21 -2.46 -13.72
CA CYS A 34 -8.36 -1.84 -14.38
C CYS A 34 -9.26 -2.86 -15.04
N GLY A 35 -10.54 -2.49 -15.17
CA GLY A 35 -11.52 -3.26 -15.93
C GLY A 35 -11.68 -4.68 -15.40
N ASP A 36 -11.52 -5.66 -16.29
CA ASP A 36 -11.70 -7.09 -16.01
C ASP A 36 -10.71 -7.70 -15.01
N ALA A 37 -9.73 -6.94 -14.51
CA ALA A 37 -8.76 -7.41 -13.53
C ALA A 37 -9.28 -7.37 -12.09
N THR A 38 -10.26 -6.52 -11.78
CA THR A 38 -10.72 -6.28 -10.40
C THR A 38 -11.97 -7.09 -10.04
N ASP A 39 -12.28 -7.20 -8.74
CA ASP A 39 -13.47 -7.93 -8.24
C ASP A 39 -14.80 -7.15 -8.37
N GLY A 40 -14.77 -5.95 -8.95
CA GLY A 40 -15.96 -5.11 -8.98
C GLY A 40 -15.92 -3.99 -10.02
N ASP A 41 -16.88 -3.08 -9.90
CA ASP A 41 -17.04 -1.97 -10.83
C ASP A 41 -16.17 -0.77 -10.40
N TYR A 42 -14.86 -1.01 -10.27
CA TYR A 42 -13.88 -0.04 -9.84
C TYR A 42 -12.49 -0.32 -10.43
N ASN A 43 -11.66 0.70 -10.52
CA ASN A 43 -10.24 0.58 -10.84
C ASN A 43 -9.40 0.83 -9.58
N LEU A 44 -8.16 0.31 -9.59
CA LEU A 44 -7.25 0.40 -8.45
C LEU A 44 -5.88 0.97 -8.84
N LEU A 45 -5.32 1.80 -7.97
CA LEU A 45 -3.92 2.23 -7.99
C LEU A 45 -3.30 1.99 -6.60
N LEU A 46 -2.30 1.13 -6.50
CA LEU A 46 -1.40 1.08 -5.35
C LEU A 46 -0.14 1.86 -5.71
N LYS A 47 0.28 2.71 -4.79
CA LYS A 47 1.57 3.37 -4.84
C LYS A 47 2.31 3.22 -3.51
N VAL A 48 3.54 2.73 -3.59
CA VAL A 48 4.54 2.81 -2.52
C VAL A 48 5.52 3.92 -2.89
N ARG A 49 5.62 4.93 -2.04
CA ARG A 49 6.45 6.11 -2.23
C ARG A 49 7.66 6.05 -1.33
N ASP A 50 8.82 6.18 -1.95
CA ASP A 50 10.10 6.38 -1.25
C ASP A 50 10.48 7.86 -1.35
N PRO A 51 10.15 8.69 -0.34
CA PRO A 51 10.29 10.13 -0.48
C PRO A 51 11.70 10.58 -0.86
N SER A 52 11.79 11.29 -1.99
CA SER A 52 12.94 12.14 -2.36
C SER A 52 13.22 13.15 -1.24
N ARG A 53 12.16 13.75 -0.68
CA ARG A 53 12.18 14.73 0.42
C ARG A 53 11.97 14.07 1.80
N PRO A 54 12.98 14.07 2.69
CA PRO A 54 12.84 13.45 4.01
C PRO A 54 11.79 14.17 4.86
N GLY A 55 11.01 13.41 5.63
CA GLY A 55 10.05 13.91 6.60
C GLY A 55 8.85 12.98 6.76
N LEU A 56 8.04 13.19 7.80
CA LEU A 56 6.87 12.37 8.09
C LEU A 56 5.81 12.53 7.01
N GLN A 57 5.13 11.43 6.67
CA GLN A 57 4.11 11.41 5.62
C GLN A 57 2.73 11.62 6.21
N VAL A 58 1.99 12.57 5.63
CA VAL A 58 0.69 13.02 6.13
C VAL A 58 -0.33 13.07 5.00
N LEU A 59 -1.60 13.00 5.37
CA LEU A 59 -2.71 13.31 4.48
C LEU A 59 -3.02 14.81 4.56
N CYS A 60 -3.33 15.40 3.41
CA CYS A 60 -3.80 16.78 3.32
C CYS A 60 -4.98 16.91 2.37
N ILE A 61 -5.97 17.71 2.76
CA ILE A 61 -7.07 18.12 1.89
C ILE A 61 -6.71 19.47 1.28
N VAL A 62 -6.69 19.55 -0.04
CA VAL A 62 -6.56 20.82 -0.77
C VAL A 62 -7.92 21.19 -1.35
N PRO A 63 -8.52 22.31 -0.91
CA PRO A 63 -9.85 22.69 -1.34
C PRO A 63 -9.83 23.25 -2.77
N GLU A 64 -10.96 23.10 -3.46
CA GLU A 64 -11.23 23.88 -4.65
C GLU A 64 -11.07 25.38 -4.33
N GLY A 65 -10.39 26.09 -5.22
CA GLY A 65 -10.15 27.52 -5.11
C GLY A 65 -8.94 27.91 -4.26
N TYR A 66 -8.13 26.96 -3.78
CA TYR A 66 -6.84 27.29 -3.18
C TYR A 66 -5.95 28.01 -4.21
N GLU A 67 -5.47 29.20 -3.84
CA GLU A 67 -4.66 30.06 -4.71
C GLU A 67 -3.23 30.13 -4.19
N TYR A 68 -2.26 30.03 -5.10
CA TYR A 68 -0.85 30.15 -4.78
C TYR A 68 -0.07 30.71 -5.98
N VAL A 69 1.15 31.16 -5.71
CA VAL A 69 2.08 31.65 -6.73
C VAL A 69 3.22 30.67 -6.89
N TYR A 70 3.52 30.29 -8.14
CA TYR A 70 4.66 29.42 -8.45
C TYR A 70 5.41 29.90 -9.68
N HIS A 71 6.61 29.39 -9.92
CA HIS A 71 7.47 29.89 -10.99
C HIS A 71 7.26 29.12 -12.31
N HIS A 72 7.36 29.84 -13.43
CA HIS A 72 7.44 29.24 -14.76
C HIS A 72 8.74 28.46 -14.93
N PRO A 73 8.71 27.24 -15.50
CA PRO A 73 9.84 26.32 -15.46
C PRO A 73 11.10 26.78 -16.21
N TRP A 74 10.95 27.63 -17.23
CA TRP A 74 12.10 28.21 -17.96
C TRP A 74 12.51 29.61 -17.49
N THR A 75 11.53 30.50 -17.35
CA THR A 75 11.80 31.93 -17.19
C THR A 75 11.91 32.34 -15.72
N GLY A 76 11.45 31.50 -14.79
CA GLY A 76 11.36 31.84 -13.37
C GLY A 76 10.33 32.93 -13.05
N ARG A 77 9.56 33.40 -14.04
CA ARG A 77 8.50 34.38 -13.82
C ARG A 77 7.42 33.77 -12.95
N LEU A 78 6.91 34.57 -12.02
CA LEU A 78 5.80 34.16 -11.17
C LEU A 78 4.52 33.98 -12.00
N MET A 79 3.82 32.90 -11.70
CA MET A 79 2.56 32.48 -12.28
C MET A 79 1.57 32.28 -11.14
N ASN A 80 0.34 32.73 -11.32
CA ASN A 80 -0.74 32.47 -10.39
C ASN A 80 -1.42 31.17 -10.78
N PHE A 81 -1.72 30.36 -9.79
CA PHE A 81 -2.45 29.12 -9.93
C PHE A 81 -3.63 29.11 -8.99
N LYS A 82 -4.64 28.35 -9.40
CA LYS A 82 -5.84 28.09 -8.63
C LYS A 82 -6.19 26.62 -8.79
N THR A 83 -6.36 25.93 -7.68
CA THR A 83 -6.84 24.55 -7.63
C THR A 83 -8.30 24.53 -8.12
N LEU A 84 -8.61 23.83 -9.21
CA LEU A 84 -9.97 23.73 -9.77
C LEU A 84 -10.72 22.50 -9.27
N HIS A 85 -10.00 21.47 -8.86
CA HIS A 85 -10.56 20.25 -8.26
C HIS A 85 -10.06 20.11 -6.84
N LYS A 86 -10.97 19.82 -5.90
CA LYS A 86 -10.54 19.37 -4.58
C LYS A 86 -9.73 18.09 -4.74
N TYR A 87 -8.67 17.95 -3.96
CA TYR A 87 -7.93 16.70 -3.90
C TYR A 87 -7.43 16.38 -2.49
N ILE A 88 -7.26 15.09 -2.22
CA ILE A 88 -6.61 14.58 -1.02
C ILE A 88 -5.27 14.00 -1.46
N GLY A 89 -4.18 14.46 -0.85
CA GLY A 89 -2.83 14.07 -1.21
C GLY A 89 -2.02 13.55 -0.03
N VAL A 90 -1.12 12.62 -0.30
CA VAL A 90 -0.07 12.23 0.66
C VAL A 90 1.17 13.06 0.36
N ALA A 91 1.59 13.84 1.35
CA ALA A 91 2.73 14.74 1.25
C ALA A 91 3.61 14.63 2.50
N THR A 92 4.82 15.16 2.41
CA THR A 92 5.64 15.37 3.61
C THR A 92 5.02 16.50 4.44
N GLU A 93 5.03 16.40 5.77
CA GLU A 93 4.35 17.32 6.72
C GLU A 93 4.59 18.83 6.45
N ASN A 94 5.74 19.19 5.89
CA ASN A 94 6.12 20.58 5.61
C ASN A 94 5.73 21.06 4.20
N ASP A 95 5.27 20.16 3.35
CA ASP A 95 4.87 20.40 1.96
C ASP A 95 3.32 20.35 1.81
N VAL A 96 2.59 20.81 2.83
CA VAL A 96 1.12 20.95 2.84
C VAL A 96 0.70 22.44 2.95
N ILE A 97 -0.60 22.73 2.86
CA ILE A 97 -1.14 24.10 3.05
C ILE A 97 -0.62 24.70 4.37
N PRO A 98 -0.17 25.98 4.40
CA PRO A 98 -0.31 27.04 3.39
C PRO A 98 0.81 27.11 2.35
N ASN A 99 1.67 26.10 2.26
CA ASN A 99 2.70 26.03 1.22
C ASN A 99 2.11 25.55 -0.11
N VAL A 100 2.94 25.56 -1.14
CA VAL A 100 2.64 24.83 -2.37
C VAL A 100 2.70 23.33 -2.04
N VAL A 101 1.56 22.66 -2.20
CA VAL A 101 1.43 21.26 -1.83
C VAL A 101 2.25 20.36 -2.76
N LYS A 102 3.03 19.43 -2.20
CA LYS A 102 3.86 18.48 -2.97
C LYS A 102 3.44 17.04 -2.70
N ALA A 103 2.26 16.69 -3.19
CA ALA A 103 1.73 15.35 -3.06
C ALA A 103 2.37 14.41 -4.09
N GLY A 104 2.99 13.33 -3.61
CA GLY A 104 3.51 12.28 -4.49
C GLY A 104 2.44 11.29 -4.94
N MET A 105 1.30 11.27 -4.24
CA MET A 105 0.15 10.47 -4.61
C MET A 105 -1.10 11.20 -4.19
N THR A 106 -2.13 11.20 -5.03
CA THR A 106 -3.32 12.00 -4.78
C THR A 106 -4.58 11.43 -5.43
N LEU A 107 -5.73 11.74 -4.83
CA LEU A 107 -7.06 11.47 -5.34
C LEU A 107 -7.84 12.79 -5.46
N THR A 108 -8.51 12.99 -6.60
CA THR A 108 -9.26 14.21 -6.94
C THR A 108 -10.77 13.98 -6.94
N ASP A 109 -11.56 15.04 -6.75
CA ASP A 109 -13.02 15.01 -6.83
C ASP A 109 -13.57 14.79 -8.25
N SER A 110 -12.71 14.83 -9.28
CA SER A 110 -13.00 14.33 -10.63
C SER A 110 -12.83 12.81 -10.76
N GLY A 111 -12.47 12.11 -9.68
CA GLY A 111 -12.30 10.66 -9.67
C GLY A 111 -10.98 10.21 -10.28
N LEU A 112 -9.97 11.07 -10.30
CA LEU A 112 -8.64 10.73 -10.84
C LEU A 112 -7.66 10.52 -9.69
N ALA A 113 -7.02 9.36 -9.67
CA ALA A 113 -5.89 9.06 -8.80
C ALA A 113 -4.57 9.15 -9.57
N PHE A 114 -3.53 9.66 -8.91
CA PHE A 114 -2.22 9.87 -9.49
C PHE A 114 -1.10 9.24 -8.66
N GLY A 115 -0.07 8.75 -9.36
CA GLY A 115 1.18 8.26 -8.80
C GLY A 115 2.37 8.50 -9.74
N ASP A 116 3.58 8.29 -9.24
CA ASP A 116 4.84 8.48 -9.97
C ASP A 116 5.95 7.48 -9.59
N ALA A 117 6.90 7.26 -10.49
CA ALA A 117 8.13 6.54 -10.18
C ALA A 117 9.33 7.00 -11.04
N ASP A 118 10.36 7.51 -10.37
CA ASP A 118 11.53 8.12 -11.01
C ASP A 118 12.29 7.13 -11.89
N THR A 119 12.60 7.52 -13.13
CA THR A 119 13.27 6.65 -14.13
C THR A 119 14.72 7.03 -14.45
N VAL A 120 15.16 8.24 -14.13
CA VAL A 120 16.54 8.77 -14.25
C VAL A 120 17.13 8.79 -15.68
N SER A 121 16.44 9.45 -16.61
CA SER A 121 16.84 9.59 -18.01
C SER A 121 18.03 10.54 -18.23
N GLY A 122 18.14 11.56 -17.39
CA GLY A 122 19.06 12.69 -17.58
C GLY A 122 18.56 13.74 -18.60
N TRP A 123 17.45 13.48 -19.29
CA TRP A 123 16.78 14.43 -20.18
C TRP A 123 15.89 15.37 -19.37
N ILE A 124 16.53 16.34 -18.72
CA ILE A 124 15.88 17.27 -17.79
C ILE A 124 15.88 18.69 -18.35
N ASN A 125 14.96 19.53 -17.87
CA ASN A 125 15.04 20.97 -18.07
C ASN A 125 16.33 21.50 -17.40
N PRO A 126 17.22 22.19 -18.14
CA PRO A 126 18.54 22.57 -17.61
C PRO A 126 18.49 23.78 -16.68
N THR A 127 17.36 24.47 -16.56
CA THR A 127 17.28 25.68 -15.74
C THR A 127 17.18 25.34 -14.24
N LYS A 128 17.40 26.35 -13.39
CA LYS A 128 17.20 26.24 -11.94
C LYS A 128 15.72 26.31 -11.51
N TYR A 129 14.83 26.61 -12.45
CA TYR A 129 13.38 26.77 -12.22
C TYR A 129 12.59 25.56 -12.68
N ARG A 130 13.25 24.48 -13.09
CA ARG A 130 12.59 23.23 -13.47
C ARG A 130 11.70 22.72 -12.34
N TRP A 131 10.57 22.17 -12.74
CA TRP A 131 9.59 21.56 -11.84
C TRP A 131 10.07 20.20 -11.35
N ASP A 132 9.71 19.83 -10.12
CA ASP A 132 9.93 18.47 -9.62
C ASP A 132 8.79 17.51 -10.08
N ASP A 133 8.92 16.25 -9.70
CA ASP A 133 7.91 15.19 -9.84
C ASP A 133 6.53 15.64 -9.32
N PHE A 134 6.49 16.19 -8.11
CA PHE A 134 5.26 16.62 -7.46
C PHE A 134 4.59 17.81 -8.17
N ASP A 135 5.37 18.76 -8.69
CA ASP A 135 4.85 19.84 -9.52
C ASP A 135 4.15 19.33 -10.78
N TRP A 136 4.68 18.26 -11.36
CA TRP A 136 4.16 17.65 -12.57
C TRP A 136 2.78 17.03 -12.33
N ILE A 137 2.67 16.18 -11.30
CA ILE A 137 1.39 15.59 -10.88
C ILE A 137 0.39 16.70 -10.56
N ARG A 138 0.81 17.66 -9.72
CA ARG A 138 -0.03 18.76 -9.26
C ARG A 138 -0.63 19.58 -10.40
N TYR A 139 0.18 19.89 -11.42
CA TYR A 139 -0.28 20.66 -12.58
C TYR A 139 -1.47 20.01 -13.28
N SER A 140 -1.53 18.67 -13.28
CA SER A 140 -2.64 17.90 -13.83
C SER A 140 -3.77 17.68 -12.84
N CYS A 141 -3.46 17.23 -11.61
CA CYS A 141 -4.48 16.84 -10.64
C CYS A 141 -5.38 18.03 -10.23
N GLU A 142 -4.84 19.25 -10.22
CA GLU A 142 -5.59 20.44 -9.87
C GLU A 142 -6.59 20.89 -10.95
N LYS A 143 -6.53 20.34 -12.18
CA LYS A 143 -7.22 20.90 -13.35
C LYS A 143 -8.02 19.90 -14.19
N ALA A 144 -7.65 18.62 -14.17
CA ALA A 144 -8.23 17.64 -15.08
C ALA A 144 -9.63 17.20 -14.63
N ASP A 145 -10.61 17.33 -15.53
CA ASP A 145 -11.96 16.79 -15.35
C ASP A 145 -12.06 15.30 -15.74
N THR A 146 -11.14 14.82 -16.58
CA THR A 146 -11.20 13.49 -17.21
C THR A 146 -9.81 12.86 -17.33
N GLU A 147 -9.76 11.54 -17.56
CA GLU A 147 -8.50 10.82 -17.77
C GLU A 147 -7.73 11.38 -18.98
N ASP A 148 -8.40 11.60 -20.12
CA ASP A 148 -7.77 12.11 -21.35
C ASP A 148 -7.18 13.53 -21.17
N GLU A 149 -7.88 14.39 -20.43
CA GLU A 149 -7.38 15.72 -20.10
C GLU A 149 -6.16 15.66 -19.20
N ALA A 150 -6.17 14.78 -18.18
CA ALA A 150 -5.02 14.57 -17.32
C ALA A 150 -3.80 14.17 -18.14
N ILE A 151 -3.95 13.22 -19.08
CA ILE A 151 -2.86 12.82 -19.97
C ILE A 151 -2.39 13.98 -20.85
N ALA A 152 -3.29 14.79 -21.40
CA ALA A 152 -2.91 15.96 -22.19
C ALA A 152 -2.12 16.99 -21.37
N LEU A 153 -2.51 17.23 -20.12
CA LEU A 153 -1.81 18.12 -19.20
C LEU A 153 -0.42 17.59 -18.84
N LEU A 154 -0.32 16.30 -18.48
CA LEU A 154 0.95 15.66 -18.16
C LEU A 154 1.92 15.59 -19.36
N THR A 155 1.42 15.52 -20.60
CA THR A 155 2.26 15.31 -21.78
C THR A 155 2.38 16.55 -22.67
N LYS A 156 1.31 16.95 -23.35
CA LYS A 156 1.33 18.04 -24.34
C LYS A 156 1.69 19.37 -23.68
N ASP A 157 1.12 19.63 -22.51
CA ASP A 157 1.42 20.86 -21.78
C ASP A 157 2.78 20.79 -21.09
N VAL A 158 2.98 19.85 -20.16
CA VAL A 158 4.18 19.83 -19.33
C VAL A 158 5.44 19.45 -20.12
N VAL A 159 5.36 18.46 -21.02
CA VAL A 159 6.52 18.01 -21.81
C VAL A 159 6.66 18.82 -23.09
N SER A 160 5.65 18.82 -23.96
CA SER A 160 5.82 19.37 -25.32
C SER A 160 5.85 20.89 -25.39
N ARG A 161 5.07 21.57 -24.53
CA ARG A 161 4.97 23.04 -24.51
C ARG A 161 5.90 23.67 -23.50
N LEU A 162 5.93 23.14 -22.27
CA LEU A 162 6.66 23.73 -21.16
C LEU A 162 8.05 23.13 -20.96
N HIS A 163 8.33 21.92 -21.46
CA HIS A 163 9.55 21.16 -21.13
C HIS A 163 9.90 21.28 -19.64
N ALA A 164 8.92 21.08 -18.75
CA ALA A 164 8.99 21.68 -17.42
C ALA A 164 9.91 20.93 -16.44
N THR A 165 9.93 19.61 -16.56
CA THR A 165 10.41 18.73 -15.49
C THR A 165 11.92 18.70 -15.35
N GLY A 166 12.38 18.61 -14.10
CA GLY A 166 13.76 18.37 -13.71
C GLY A 166 14.09 16.91 -13.42
N VAL A 167 13.12 16.03 -13.60
CA VAL A 167 13.19 14.59 -13.37
C VAL A 167 12.57 13.86 -14.56
N SER A 168 12.69 12.55 -14.60
CA SER A 168 12.00 11.73 -15.59
C SER A 168 11.24 10.66 -14.85
N GLU A 169 10.01 10.40 -15.27
CA GLU A 169 9.03 9.69 -14.47
C GLU A 169 8.30 8.63 -15.28
N ASN A 170 7.85 7.59 -14.59
CA ASN A 170 6.64 6.89 -14.97
C ASN A 170 5.50 7.53 -14.17
N LEU A 171 4.52 8.11 -14.82
CA LEU A 171 3.36 8.71 -14.17
C LEU A 171 2.14 7.83 -14.38
N PHE A 172 1.39 7.61 -13.30
CA PHE A 172 0.21 6.76 -13.29
C PHE A 172 -1.02 7.65 -13.13
N VAL A 173 -2.03 7.42 -13.96
CA VAL A 173 -3.35 8.06 -13.83
C VAL A 173 -4.38 6.96 -13.86
N VAL A 174 -5.22 6.86 -12.83
CA VAL A 174 -6.33 5.90 -12.80
C VAL A 174 -7.61 6.68 -12.58
N GLY A 175 -8.54 6.56 -13.53
CA GLY A 175 -9.87 7.13 -13.45
C GLY A 175 -10.96 6.06 -13.38
N PRO A 176 -12.24 6.49 -13.40
CA PRO A 176 -13.38 5.56 -13.33
C PRO A 176 -13.46 4.62 -14.53
N ASN A 177 -12.98 5.02 -15.72
CA ASN A 177 -13.13 4.21 -16.92
C ASN A 177 -11.89 3.37 -17.22
N LYS A 178 -10.69 3.93 -16.98
CA LYS A 178 -9.42 3.33 -17.40
C LYS A 178 -8.23 3.90 -16.65
N GLY A 179 -7.11 3.21 -16.76
CA GLY A 179 -5.80 3.62 -16.28
C GLY A 179 -4.84 3.99 -17.40
N TYR A 180 -3.76 4.68 -17.02
CA TYR A 180 -2.69 5.10 -17.90
C TYR A 180 -1.34 5.00 -17.22
N ILE A 181 -0.33 4.67 -18.01
CA ILE A 181 1.08 4.83 -17.67
C ILE A 181 1.69 5.78 -18.70
N VAL A 182 2.27 6.87 -18.21
CA VAL A 182 3.01 7.83 -19.01
C VAL A 182 4.49 7.73 -18.63
N GLU A 183 5.30 7.15 -19.51
CA GLU A 183 6.75 7.29 -19.36
C GLU A 183 7.16 8.61 -19.99
N ALA A 184 7.81 9.50 -19.23
CA ALA A 184 8.15 10.81 -19.73
C ALA A 184 9.42 11.41 -19.12
N ASP A 185 10.04 12.30 -19.89
CA ASP A 185 11.11 13.20 -19.46
C ASP A 185 10.81 14.62 -19.96
N ALA A 186 11.76 15.56 -19.85
CA ALA A 186 11.51 16.94 -20.26
C ALA A 186 11.28 17.11 -21.78
N PHE A 187 11.56 16.10 -22.60
CA PHE A 187 11.53 16.20 -24.07
C PHE A 187 10.78 15.05 -24.76
N HIS A 188 10.66 13.89 -24.12
CA HIS A 188 10.05 12.70 -24.68
C HIS A 188 8.94 12.20 -23.76
N TYR A 189 7.91 11.60 -24.37
CA TYR A 189 6.92 10.84 -23.62
C TYR A 189 6.34 9.70 -24.47
N THR A 190 5.84 8.68 -23.79
CA THR A 190 5.01 7.61 -24.34
C THR A 190 3.84 7.38 -23.40
N VAL A 191 2.66 7.10 -23.95
CA VAL A 191 1.45 6.84 -23.18
C VAL A 191 0.99 5.43 -23.48
N LYS A 192 0.76 4.64 -22.43
CA LYS A 192 0.12 3.34 -22.50
C LYS A 192 -1.21 3.42 -21.76
N GLU A 193 -2.28 3.08 -22.45
CA GLU A 193 -3.62 2.95 -21.88
C GLU A 193 -3.83 1.54 -21.31
N ILE A 194 -4.59 1.45 -20.22
CA ILE A 194 -4.96 0.23 -19.52
C ILE A 194 -6.48 0.27 -19.29
N GLU A 195 -7.23 -0.24 -20.27
CA GLU A 195 -8.68 -0.42 -20.11
C GLU A 195 -8.97 -1.67 -19.27
N ASP A 196 -8.33 -2.78 -19.63
CA ASP A 196 -8.44 -4.08 -18.98
C ASP A 196 -7.05 -4.61 -18.62
N GLY A 197 -6.92 -5.19 -17.43
CA GLY A 197 -5.72 -5.87 -16.98
C GLY A 197 -4.94 -5.16 -15.88
N VAL A 198 -3.69 -5.60 -15.71
CA VAL A 198 -2.77 -5.14 -14.67
C VAL A 198 -1.49 -4.61 -15.28
N ALA A 199 -0.94 -3.56 -14.69
CA ALA A 199 0.42 -3.14 -14.94
C ALA A 199 1.16 -2.89 -13.64
N VAL A 200 2.44 -3.28 -13.62
CA VAL A 200 3.35 -3.08 -12.49
C VAL A 200 4.57 -2.35 -13.00
N MET A 201 5.00 -1.32 -12.29
CA MET A 201 6.22 -0.60 -12.63
C MET A 201 6.93 -0.08 -11.40
N SER A 202 8.21 0.18 -11.56
CA SER A 202 9.04 0.87 -10.57
C SER A 202 9.97 1.83 -11.34
N ASN A 203 11.18 2.06 -10.84
CA ASN A 203 12.08 3.14 -11.23
C ASN A 203 12.85 2.92 -12.54
N TYR A 204 12.13 2.51 -13.58
CA TYR A 204 12.69 2.23 -14.89
C TYR A 204 11.63 2.49 -15.95
N PRO A 205 11.98 3.09 -17.10
CA PRO A 205 11.07 3.11 -18.23
C PRO A 205 11.21 1.81 -19.02
N LYS A 206 10.15 1.39 -19.70
CA LYS A 206 10.18 0.25 -20.64
C LYS A 206 10.33 0.76 -22.06
N GLU A 207 9.37 1.57 -22.51
CA GLU A 207 9.34 2.13 -23.86
C GLU A 207 10.43 3.20 -24.07
N LEU A 208 10.68 4.02 -23.05
CA LEU A 208 11.75 5.01 -23.05
C LEU A 208 13.10 4.43 -22.63
N TRP A 209 13.24 3.12 -22.38
CA TRP A 209 14.56 2.50 -22.10
C TRP A 209 15.61 2.87 -23.17
N ARG A 210 15.16 2.99 -24.42
CA ARG A 210 16.02 3.36 -25.56
C ARG A 210 16.68 4.74 -25.43
N THR A 211 16.11 5.66 -24.65
CA THR A 211 16.62 7.03 -24.41
C THR A 211 17.49 7.11 -23.15
N GLN A 212 17.48 6.07 -22.30
CA GLN A 212 18.23 5.98 -21.04
C GLN A 212 19.71 5.63 -21.26
N VAL A 213 20.52 6.54 -21.79
CA VAL A 213 21.93 6.24 -22.14
C VAL A 213 22.73 5.65 -20.96
N LEU A 214 22.46 6.11 -19.74
CA LEU A 214 23.13 5.65 -18.50
C LEU A 214 22.70 4.25 -18.02
N LYS A 215 21.58 3.71 -18.53
CA LYS A 215 21.11 2.34 -18.24
C LYS A 215 21.36 1.42 -19.44
N LYS A 216 21.05 1.89 -20.65
CA LYS A 216 21.11 1.15 -21.90
C LYS A 216 22.50 0.62 -22.25
N LEU A 217 23.52 1.50 -22.24
CA LEU A 217 24.88 1.08 -22.60
C LEU A 217 25.52 0.22 -21.50
N PRO A 218 25.38 0.56 -20.20
CA PRO A 218 26.04 -0.21 -19.16
C PRO A 218 25.31 -1.51 -18.79
N ILE A 219 23.98 -1.53 -18.74
CA ILE A 219 23.19 -2.64 -18.16
C ILE A 219 22.63 -3.57 -19.24
N SER A 220 21.81 -3.08 -20.16
CA SER A 220 21.23 -3.88 -21.25
C SER A 220 20.76 -3.01 -22.41
N TRP A 221 20.92 -3.47 -23.65
CA TRP A 221 20.48 -2.69 -24.83
C TRP A 221 18.97 -2.48 -24.92
N SER A 222 18.19 -3.44 -24.41
CA SER A 222 16.74 -3.40 -24.30
C SER A 222 16.31 -3.80 -22.90
N PHE A 223 15.19 -3.27 -22.44
CA PHE A 223 14.53 -3.67 -21.20
C PHE A 223 14.23 -5.18 -21.20
N ASP A 224 13.77 -5.72 -22.32
CA ASP A 224 13.36 -7.12 -22.43
C ASP A 224 14.48 -8.14 -22.62
N THR A 225 15.75 -7.71 -22.54
CA THR A 225 16.88 -8.60 -22.82
C THR A 225 17.02 -9.69 -21.76
N VAL A 226 16.81 -10.94 -22.16
CA VAL A 226 17.10 -12.14 -21.37
C VAL A 226 18.18 -12.96 -22.09
N VAL A 227 19.17 -13.44 -21.34
CA VAL A 227 20.23 -14.31 -21.87
C VAL A 227 20.28 -15.60 -21.08
N GLU A 228 19.92 -16.70 -21.75
CA GLU A 228 20.15 -18.06 -21.27
C GLU A 228 21.43 -18.61 -21.89
N LYS A 229 22.37 -19.09 -21.06
CA LYS A 229 23.69 -19.53 -21.54
C LYS A 229 24.29 -20.62 -20.66
N THR A 230 24.85 -21.65 -21.31
CA THR A 230 25.75 -22.58 -20.64
C THR A 230 27.14 -21.97 -20.50
N VAL A 231 27.62 -21.89 -19.25
CA VAL A 231 28.87 -21.26 -18.86
C VAL A 231 29.79 -22.25 -18.15
N ARG A 232 31.09 -21.95 -18.17
CA ARG A 232 32.13 -22.64 -17.40
C ARG A 232 32.69 -21.69 -16.35
N LYS A 233 33.48 -22.22 -15.43
CA LYS A 233 34.29 -21.42 -14.50
C LYS A 233 35.01 -20.29 -15.25
N HIS A 234 34.93 -19.08 -14.71
CA HIS A 234 35.41 -17.81 -15.27
C HIS A 234 34.71 -17.30 -16.53
N GLY A 235 33.66 -17.98 -16.98
CA GLY A 235 32.76 -17.49 -18.01
C GLY A 235 32.07 -16.19 -17.61
N VAL A 236 31.81 -15.35 -18.62
CA VAL A 236 31.14 -14.06 -18.45
C VAL A 236 29.84 -14.07 -19.25
N VAL A 237 28.77 -13.57 -18.63
CA VAL A 237 27.46 -13.35 -19.25
C VAL A 237 27.15 -11.85 -19.22
N ARG A 238 26.66 -11.32 -20.33
CA ARG A 238 26.28 -9.90 -20.49
C ARG A 238 24.98 -9.82 -21.28
N LEU A 239 24.21 -8.76 -21.05
CA LEU A 239 22.97 -8.46 -21.78
C LEU A 239 23.25 -7.55 -22.99
N ASN A 240 24.22 -7.97 -23.82
CA ASN A 240 24.78 -7.18 -24.93
C ASN A 240 25.38 -5.81 -24.53
N SER A 241 25.63 -5.60 -23.25
CA SER A 241 26.05 -4.32 -22.65
C SER A 241 27.50 -4.36 -22.15
N LEU A 242 27.96 -3.26 -21.53
CA LEU A 242 29.30 -3.18 -20.94
C LEU A 242 29.44 -4.02 -19.66
N TYR A 243 28.46 -3.95 -18.76
CA TYR A 243 28.46 -4.69 -17.51
C TYR A 243 28.01 -6.13 -17.71
N GLY A 244 28.14 -6.92 -16.65
CA GLY A 244 27.72 -8.31 -16.65
C GLY A 244 28.19 -9.02 -15.40
N ILE A 245 28.01 -10.34 -15.40
CA ILE A 245 28.36 -11.22 -14.30
C ILE A 245 29.45 -12.21 -14.73
N LYS A 246 30.33 -12.56 -13.79
CA LYS A 246 31.40 -13.54 -13.95
C LYS A 246 31.17 -14.72 -13.02
N ILE A 247 31.19 -15.93 -13.57
CA ILE A 247 31.14 -17.17 -12.80
C ILE A 247 32.52 -17.39 -12.17
N VAL A 248 32.62 -17.30 -10.86
CA VAL A 248 33.85 -17.52 -10.10
C VAL A 248 34.13 -19.01 -9.96
N ASP A 249 33.10 -19.80 -9.65
CA ASP A 249 33.20 -21.24 -9.43
C ASP A 249 31.85 -21.94 -9.67
N ILE A 250 31.88 -23.24 -9.93
CA ILE A 250 30.70 -24.10 -10.14
C ILE A 250 30.90 -25.35 -9.28
N LYS A 251 29.91 -25.65 -8.43
CA LYS A 251 29.82 -26.87 -7.61
C LYS A 251 28.59 -27.66 -8.02
N GLU A 252 28.41 -28.85 -7.43
CA GLU A 252 27.34 -29.79 -7.79
C GLU A 252 25.93 -29.19 -7.74
N ASP A 253 25.68 -28.31 -6.77
CA ASP A 253 24.36 -27.75 -6.45
C ASP A 253 24.31 -26.21 -6.47
N CYS A 254 25.39 -25.53 -6.86
CA CYS A 254 25.44 -24.07 -6.83
C CYS A 254 26.52 -23.46 -7.73
N ILE A 255 26.36 -22.16 -8.02
CA ILE A 255 27.38 -21.32 -8.65
C ILE A 255 27.81 -20.19 -7.72
N TYR A 256 29.05 -19.73 -7.91
CA TYR A 256 29.54 -18.52 -7.27
C TYR A 256 29.73 -17.43 -8.32
N VAL A 257 29.14 -16.26 -8.11
CA VAL A 257 29.02 -15.20 -9.12
C VAL A 257 29.46 -13.86 -8.56
N LYS A 258 30.05 -13.02 -9.40
CA LYS A 258 30.34 -11.62 -9.05
C LYS A 258 30.18 -10.67 -10.25
N PRO A 259 30.02 -9.35 -10.01
CA PRO A 259 30.09 -8.34 -11.08
C PRO A 259 31.40 -8.41 -11.89
N VAL A 260 31.35 -8.06 -13.18
CA VAL A 260 32.53 -8.15 -14.07
C VAL A 260 33.51 -6.99 -13.91
N SER A 261 33.03 -5.76 -13.73
CA SER A 261 33.87 -4.55 -13.77
C SER A 261 33.92 -3.82 -12.42
N LEU A 262 35.06 -3.19 -12.11
CA LEU A 262 35.21 -2.39 -10.88
C LEU A 262 34.22 -1.21 -10.83
N VAL A 263 33.92 -0.62 -11.99
CA VAL A 263 32.95 0.49 -12.10
C VAL A 263 31.54 0.01 -11.76
N HIS A 264 31.16 -1.18 -12.24
CA HIS A 264 29.89 -1.81 -11.86
C HIS A 264 29.87 -2.08 -10.35
N MET A 265 30.93 -2.65 -9.78
CA MET A 265 31.03 -2.88 -8.33
C MET A 265 30.93 -1.61 -7.50
N LEU A 266 31.58 -0.52 -7.93
CA LEU A 266 31.53 0.78 -7.25
C LEU A 266 30.11 1.37 -7.27
N ARG A 267 29.41 1.28 -8.41
CA ARG A 267 28.05 1.84 -8.55
C ARG A 267 26.99 1.04 -7.82
N THR A 268 27.22 -0.23 -7.54
CA THR A 268 26.28 -1.10 -6.82
C THR A 268 26.77 -1.47 -5.43
N ASN A 269 27.81 -0.82 -4.90
CA ASN A 269 28.43 -1.12 -3.60
C ASN A 269 28.82 -2.60 -3.38
N ASN A 270 29.21 -3.32 -4.45
CA ASN A 270 29.49 -4.76 -4.44
C ASN A 270 30.98 -5.10 -4.56
N ILE A 271 31.86 -4.25 -4.02
CA ILE A 271 33.31 -4.50 -4.07
C ILE A 271 33.65 -5.70 -3.19
N GLY A 272 34.29 -6.71 -3.79
CA GLY A 272 34.72 -7.92 -3.08
C GLY A 272 33.61 -8.93 -2.79
N VAL A 273 32.35 -8.62 -3.14
CA VAL A 273 31.20 -9.51 -2.88
C VAL A 273 31.17 -10.64 -3.91
N ILE A 274 30.98 -11.88 -3.42
CA ILE A 274 30.76 -13.08 -4.23
C ILE A 274 29.46 -13.72 -3.73
N TYR A 275 28.50 -13.84 -4.64
CA TYR A 275 27.18 -14.41 -4.38
C TYR A 275 27.22 -15.91 -4.62
N LYS A 276 26.61 -16.69 -3.72
CA LYS A 276 26.33 -18.11 -3.92
C LYS A 276 24.89 -18.23 -4.40
N ILE A 277 24.66 -18.91 -5.53
CA ILE A 277 23.32 -19.13 -6.09
C ILE A 277 23.09 -20.64 -6.18
N PRO A 278 22.22 -21.22 -5.36
CA PRO A 278 21.83 -22.63 -5.43
C PRO A 278 21.07 -22.99 -6.70
N LEU A 279 21.01 -24.29 -7.01
CA LEU A 279 20.30 -24.82 -8.17
C LEU A 279 18.79 -24.59 -8.02
N GLY A 280 18.16 -24.03 -9.06
CA GLY A 280 16.75 -23.65 -9.05
C GLY A 280 16.46 -22.32 -8.37
N GLU A 281 17.49 -21.64 -7.83
CA GLU A 281 17.34 -20.35 -7.16
C GLU A 281 17.87 -19.18 -8.01
N ARG A 282 17.43 -17.99 -7.61
CA ARG A 282 17.74 -16.71 -8.23
C ARG A 282 18.40 -15.79 -7.21
N GLU A 283 19.32 -14.95 -7.68
CA GLU A 283 19.94 -13.92 -6.85
C GLU A 283 20.22 -12.61 -7.60
N THR A 284 20.26 -11.52 -6.84
CA THR A 284 20.57 -10.18 -7.36
C THR A 284 22.08 -9.92 -7.33
N VAL A 285 22.69 -9.79 -8.51
CA VAL A 285 24.13 -9.52 -8.69
C VAL A 285 24.32 -8.16 -9.37
N GLY A 286 24.32 -7.09 -8.56
CA GLY A 286 24.44 -5.72 -9.05
C GLY A 286 23.18 -5.26 -9.80
N TYR A 287 23.28 -5.08 -11.12
CA TYR A 287 22.12 -4.66 -11.95
C TYR A 287 21.42 -5.85 -12.63
N PHE A 288 21.84 -7.07 -12.30
CA PHE A 288 21.38 -8.29 -12.94
C PHE A 288 20.70 -9.21 -11.94
N SER A 289 19.63 -9.87 -12.38
CA SER A 289 19.09 -11.05 -11.73
C SER A 289 19.68 -12.28 -12.43
N VAL A 290 20.18 -13.23 -11.64
CA VAL A 290 20.88 -14.42 -12.13
C VAL A 290 20.22 -15.65 -11.54
N GLU A 291 19.76 -16.54 -12.40
CA GLU A 291 19.13 -17.80 -12.02
C GLU A 291 19.98 -18.99 -12.48
N LEU A 292 20.15 -19.97 -11.61
CA LEU A 292 20.86 -21.22 -11.93
C LEU A 292 19.84 -22.30 -12.30
N LEU A 293 19.79 -22.66 -13.58
CA LEU A 293 18.83 -23.64 -14.10
C LEU A 293 19.34 -25.07 -13.98
N GLU A 294 20.61 -25.31 -14.32
CA GLU A 294 21.19 -26.66 -14.37
C GLU A 294 22.68 -26.64 -14.05
N VAL A 295 23.19 -27.71 -13.44
CA VAL A 295 24.63 -27.99 -13.31
C VAL A 295 24.95 -29.33 -13.95
N ASN A 296 25.89 -29.32 -14.90
CA ASN A 296 26.39 -30.50 -15.60
C ASN A 296 27.92 -30.57 -15.45
N GLY A 297 28.38 -31.14 -14.33
CA GLY A 297 29.80 -31.26 -14.00
C GLY A 297 30.49 -29.90 -13.86
N LYS A 298 31.33 -29.53 -14.83
CA LYS A 298 32.05 -28.23 -14.85
C LYS A 298 31.33 -27.13 -15.61
N GLN A 299 30.09 -27.37 -16.02
CA GLN A 299 29.23 -26.45 -16.74
C GLN A 299 27.98 -26.13 -15.92
N ALA A 300 27.52 -24.89 -16.01
CA ALA A 300 26.27 -24.46 -15.42
C ALA A 300 25.44 -23.77 -16.51
N LYS A 301 24.13 -24.02 -16.53
CA LYS A 301 23.17 -23.31 -17.38
C LYS A 301 22.57 -22.20 -16.54
N VAL A 302 22.76 -20.95 -16.95
CA VAL A 302 22.27 -19.78 -16.23
C VAL A 302 21.34 -18.96 -17.11
N GLN A 303 20.35 -18.33 -16.49
CA GLN A 303 19.54 -17.29 -17.10
C GLN A 303 19.88 -15.95 -16.43
N VAL A 304 20.07 -14.90 -17.24
CA VAL A 304 20.40 -13.57 -16.76
C VAL A 304 19.46 -12.56 -17.40
N THR A 305 18.88 -11.69 -16.59
CA THR A 305 18.09 -10.53 -17.00
C THR A 305 18.47 -9.31 -16.14
N ASN A 306 17.96 -8.13 -16.47
CA ASN A 306 18.12 -6.97 -15.61
C ASN A 306 17.16 -7.06 -14.41
N VAL A 307 17.57 -6.49 -13.27
CA VAL A 307 16.81 -6.59 -12.01
C VAL A 307 15.38 -6.04 -12.10
N PHE A 308 15.15 -5.03 -12.93
CA PHE A 308 13.85 -4.39 -13.06
C PHE A 308 12.83 -5.29 -13.75
N LYS A 309 13.25 -5.95 -14.84
CA LYS A 309 12.44 -6.95 -15.53
C LYS A 309 12.13 -8.14 -14.62
N ALA A 310 13.14 -8.68 -13.93
CA ALA A 310 12.93 -9.79 -13.00
C ALA A 310 11.93 -9.44 -11.90
N TRP A 311 11.99 -8.20 -11.39
CA TRP A 311 11.05 -7.71 -10.39
C TRP A 311 9.63 -7.56 -10.94
N GLU A 312 9.46 -7.02 -12.15
CA GLU A 312 8.15 -6.94 -12.81
C GLU A 312 7.52 -8.34 -12.97
N GLU A 313 8.30 -9.29 -13.50
CA GLU A 313 7.86 -10.67 -13.69
C GLU A 313 7.48 -11.32 -12.36
N LYS A 314 8.30 -11.12 -11.31
CA LYS A 314 8.03 -11.68 -9.98
C LYS A 314 6.78 -11.08 -9.34
N MET A 315 6.55 -9.78 -9.46
CA MET A 315 5.32 -9.15 -8.98
C MET A 315 4.10 -9.67 -9.73
N LEU A 316 4.20 -9.86 -11.05
CA LEU A 316 3.11 -10.45 -11.83
C LEU A 316 2.81 -11.90 -11.43
N GLU A 317 3.80 -12.70 -11.01
CA GLU A 317 3.56 -14.04 -10.44
C GLU A 317 2.67 -14.00 -9.20
N HIS A 318 2.81 -12.97 -8.34
CA HIS A 318 1.97 -12.77 -7.16
C HIS A 318 0.57 -12.23 -7.49
N ILE A 319 0.44 -11.47 -8.58
CA ILE A 319 -0.83 -10.81 -8.94
C ILE A 319 -1.71 -11.70 -9.81
N GLN A 320 -1.13 -12.43 -10.77
CA GLN A 320 -1.86 -13.21 -11.75
C GLN A 320 -2.87 -14.21 -11.15
N PRO A 321 -2.61 -14.88 -10.01
CA PRO A 321 -3.59 -15.74 -9.35
C PRO A 321 -4.86 -15.03 -8.90
N CYS A 322 -4.80 -13.72 -8.67
CA CYS A 322 -5.94 -12.89 -8.27
C CYS A 322 -6.60 -12.15 -9.44
N TYR A 323 -6.16 -12.36 -10.69
CA TYR A 323 -6.74 -11.68 -11.85
C TYR A 323 -8.27 -11.92 -11.93
N GLY A 324 -9.04 -10.86 -12.14
CA GLY A 324 -10.51 -10.87 -12.19
C GLY A 324 -11.18 -10.82 -10.82
N ARG A 325 -10.39 -10.69 -9.76
CA ARG A 325 -10.84 -10.63 -8.36
C ARG A 325 -9.89 -9.82 -7.49
N ILE A 326 -9.14 -8.89 -8.09
CA ILE A 326 -8.20 -8.03 -7.35
C ILE A 326 -8.99 -7.03 -6.51
N THR A 327 -8.64 -6.96 -5.23
CA THR A 327 -9.25 -6.08 -4.23
C THR A 327 -8.23 -5.14 -3.60
N VAL A 328 -8.70 -4.20 -2.78
CA VAL A 328 -7.83 -3.36 -1.93
C VAL A 328 -6.98 -4.24 -0.99
N LYS A 329 -7.52 -5.36 -0.48
CA LYS A 329 -6.78 -6.24 0.42
C LYS A 329 -5.58 -6.89 -0.26
N ASP A 330 -5.74 -7.31 -1.51
CA ASP A 330 -4.63 -7.86 -2.29
C ASP A 330 -3.50 -6.82 -2.43
N MET A 331 -3.85 -5.56 -2.69
CA MET A 331 -2.87 -4.47 -2.75
C MET A 331 -2.19 -4.18 -1.41
N MET A 332 -2.92 -4.23 -0.29
CA MET A 332 -2.31 -4.12 1.05
C MET A 332 -1.28 -5.23 1.26
N ASN A 333 -1.62 -6.47 0.90
CA ASN A 333 -0.72 -7.62 1.03
C ASN A 333 0.51 -7.46 0.11
N TRP A 334 0.31 -7.08 -1.15
CA TRP A 334 1.41 -6.86 -2.09
C TRP A 334 2.34 -5.74 -1.64
N SER A 335 1.83 -4.67 -1.03
CA SER A 335 2.65 -3.58 -0.49
C SER A 335 3.61 -4.01 0.63
N ARG A 336 3.37 -5.20 1.22
CA ARG A 336 4.15 -5.76 2.33
C ARG A 336 5.10 -6.87 1.91
N LEU A 337 5.13 -7.26 0.64
CA LEU A 337 6.01 -8.33 0.16
C LEU A 337 7.47 -7.99 0.47
N ASN A 338 8.14 -8.93 1.13
CA ASN A 338 9.51 -8.76 1.59
C ASN A 338 10.50 -9.29 0.54
N ARG A 339 11.77 -9.34 0.92
CA ARG A 339 12.85 -9.78 0.02
C ARG A 339 12.78 -11.28 -0.27
N GLU A 340 12.29 -12.07 0.68
CA GLU A 340 12.17 -13.52 0.58
C GLU A 340 11.01 -13.90 -0.34
N ASP A 341 9.88 -13.20 -0.23
CA ASP A 341 8.70 -13.31 -1.11
C ASP A 341 9.02 -12.99 -2.58
N LEU A 342 10.06 -12.16 -2.81
CA LEU A 342 10.48 -11.67 -4.12
C LEU A 342 11.81 -12.27 -4.59
N ASP A 343 12.17 -13.46 -4.13
CA ASP A 343 13.38 -14.20 -4.56
C ASP A 343 14.68 -13.38 -4.49
N GLY A 344 14.87 -12.64 -3.39
CA GLY A 344 16.05 -11.82 -3.17
C GLY A 344 16.06 -10.48 -3.92
N LEU A 345 15.01 -10.19 -4.71
CA LEU A 345 14.79 -8.90 -5.37
C LEU A 345 14.37 -7.84 -4.35
N ARG A 346 14.21 -6.61 -4.85
CA ARG A 346 13.85 -5.46 -4.04
C ARG A 346 12.44 -5.63 -3.43
N PRO A 347 12.27 -5.53 -2.10
CA PRO A 347 10.97 -5.67 -1.45
C PRO A 347 10.03 -4.50 -1.74
N MET A 348 8.73 -4.69 -1.48
CA MET A 348 7.74 -3.63 -1.57
C MET A 348 7.81 -2.67 -0.38
N CYS A 349 7.99 -3.19 0.84
CA CYS A 349 8.28 -2.42 2.07
C CYS A 349 9.78 -2.45 2.37
N GLU A 350 10.47 -1.31 2.41
CA GLU A 350 11.94 -1.24 2.56
C GLU A 350 12.41 -0.42 3.77
N GLU A 351 13.07 -1.05 4.74
CA GLU A 351 13.70 -0.36 5.89
C GLU A 351 14.72 0.72 5.48
N LEU A 352 15.30 0.60 4.27
CA LEU A 352 16.28 1.55 3.76
C LEU A 352 15.70 2.96 3.64
N PHE A 353 14.39 3.09 3.39
CA PHE A 353 13.72 4.35 3.16
C PHE A 353 12.87 4.74 4.36
N LYS A 354 13.50 5.31 5.39
CA LYS A 354 12.89 5.72 6.68
C LYS A 354 11.51 6.37 6.62
N TYR A 355 11.13 7.04 5.53
CA TYR A 355 9.87 7.78 5.44
C TYR A 355 8.95 7.24 4.33
N GLU A 356 9.18 6.00 3.88
CA GLU A 356 8.37 5.32 2.87
C GLU A 356 6.90 5.31 3.28
N ALA A 357 5.96 5.58 2.37
CA ALA A 357 4.53 5.47 2.68
C ALA A 357 3.79 4.84 1.52
N ALA A 358 2.61 4.30 1.78
CA ALA A 358 1.80 3.66 0.76
C ALA A 358 0.37 4.20 0.76
N ALA A 359 -0.22 4.29 -0.43
CA ALA A 359 -1.66 4.47 -0.56
C ALA A 359 -2.23 3.60 -1.67
N ILE A 360 -3.49 3.19 -1.46
CA ILE A 360 -4.27 2.44 -2.43
C ILE A 360 -5.52 3.24 -2.73
N TYR A 361 -5.73 3.60 -3.99
CA TYR A 361 -6.92 4.29 -4.44
C TYR A 361 -7.86 3.33 -5.14
N ARG A 362 -9.13 3.36 -4.75
CA ARG A 362 -10.22 2.62 -5.37
C ARG A 362 -11.22 3.59 -5.98
N ILE A 363 -11.28 3.57 -7.31
CA ILE A 363 -12.08 4.51 -8.10
C ILE A 363 -13.29 3.77 -8.69
N PRO A 364 -14.50 3.94 -8.14
CA PRO A 364 -15.69 3.29 -8.70
C PRO A 364 -16.07 3.92 -10.04
N ARG A 365 -16.75 3.16 -10.91
CA ARG A 365 -17.29 3.73 -12.17
C ARG A 365 -18.36 4.78 -11.92
N ASP A 366 -19.25 4.52 -10.97
CA ASP A 366 -20.36 5.39 -10.61
C ASP A 366 -20.09 6.12 -9.29
N ASN A 367 -20.60 7.36 -9.19
CA ASN A 367 -20.48 8.22 -8.01
C ASN A 367 -19.03 8.49 -7.56
N TYR A 368 -18.05 8.39 -8.47
CA TYR A 368 -16.62 8.61 -8.17
C TYR A 368 -16.31 9.95 -7.51
N LYS A 369 -17.12 10.99 -7.74
CA LYS A 369 -16.96 12.30 -7.10
C LYS A 369 -17.18 12.28 -5.58
N THR A 370 -17.78 11.21 -5.07
CA THR A 370 -18.10 11.04 -3.65
C THR A 370 -17.48 9.75 -3.10
N LEU A 371 -17.59 8.64 -3.83
CA LEU A 371 -17.22 7.31 -3.35
C LEU A 371 -15.82 6.84 -3.77
N SER A 372 -15.04 7.68 -4.48
CA SER A 372 -13.63 7.37 -4.64
C SER A 372 -12.97 7.37 -3.26
N CYS A 373 -12.29 6.28 -2.94
CA CYS A 373 -11.74 6.00 -1.62
C CYS A 373 -10.24 5.77 -1.73
N GLY A 374 -9.46 6.33 -0.83
CA GLY A 374 -8.06 5.99 -0.62
C GLY A 374 -7.87 5.24 0.69
N TRP A 375 -6.87 4.37 0.72
CA TRP A 375 -6.41 3.67 1.91
C TRP A 375 -4.95 4.04 2.13
N PHE A 376 -4.66 4.74 3.22
CA PHE A 376 -3.34 5.28 3.51
C PHE A 376 -2.64 4.51 4.62
N SER A 377 -1.37 4.22 4.41
CA SER A 377 -0.46 3.69 5.42
C SER A 377 0.71 4.68 5.59
N PRO A 378 0.84 5.31 6.78
CA PRO A 378 1.93 6.23 7.03
C PRO A 378 3.23 5.48 7.35
N ASN A 379 4.35 5.94 6.78
CA ASN A 379 5.70 5.55 7.20
C ASN A 379 5.91 4.02 7.38
N HIS A 380 5.83 3.26 6.29
CA HIS A 380 5.92 1.80 6.11
C HIS A 380 4.62 1.00 6.31
N ALA A 381 4.17 0.35 5.24
CA ALA A 381 3.01 -0.55 5.22
C ALA A 381 3.14 -1.77 6.11
N CYS A 382 4.37 -2.20 6.39
CA CYS A 382 4.65 -3.35 7.23
C CYS A 382 4.54 -3.08 8.74
N SER A 383 4.49 -1.81 9.17
CA SER A 383 4.43 -1.37 10.57
C SER A 383 3.28 -0.40 10.86
N SER A 384 2.30 -0.29 9.96
CA SER A 384 1.11 0.53 10.16
C SER A 384 -0.15 -0.17 9.64
N ILE A 385 -1.29 0.30 10.15
CA ILE A 385 -2.63 -0.08 9.74
C ILE A 385 -3.06 0.85 8.61
N TYR A 386 -3.52 0.29 7.50
CA TYR A 386 -4.14 1.09 6.44
C TYR A 386 -5.46 1.69 6.90
N VAL A 387 -5.62 3.00 6.71
CA VAL A 387 -6.82 3.76 7.10
C VAL A 387 -7.55 4.33 5.89
N PRO A 388 -8.90 4.32 5.87
CA PRO A 388 -9.66 4.86 4.75
C PRO A 388 -9.75 6.39 4.79
N PHE A 389 -9.97 6.97 3.62
CA PHE A 389 -10.47 8.32 3.42
C PHE A 389 -11.26 8.38 2.10
N HIS A 390 -12.40 9.06 2.09
CA HIS A 390 -13.15 9.31 0.87
C HIS A 390 -12.85 10.71 0.33
N ILE A 391 -12.92 10.86 -0.99
CA ILE A 391 -12.68 12.17 -1.62
C ILE A 391 -13.68 13.25 -1.15
N CYS A 392 -14.87 12.85 -0.69
CA CYS A 392 -15.84 13.78 -0.12
C CYS A 392 -15.52 14.24 1.30
N ASP A 393 -14.53 13.65 1.97
CA ASP A 393 -14.23 13.92 3.38
C ASP A 393 -13.95 15.38 3.64
N LYS A 394 -14.55 15.93 4.70
CA LYS A 394 -14.40 17.34 5.06
C LYS A 394 -13.24 17.59 6.02
N ASP A 395 -12.77 16.54 6.70
CA ASP A 395 -11.62 16.60 7.58
C ASP A 395 -10.88 15.26 7.64
N ILE A 396 -9.70 15.25 8.25
CA ILE A 396 -8.87 14.07 8.50
C ILE A 396 -8.55 14.04 10.00
N PHE A 397 -8.40 12.85 10.59
CA PHE A 397 -7.97 12.73 11.98
C PHE A 397 -6.61 13.43 12.19
N GLU A 398 -6.49 14.21 13.27
CA GLU A 398 -5.37 15.13 13.49
C GLU A 398 -3.99 14.44 13.39
N SER A 399 -3.85 13.24 13.95
CA SER A 399 -2.58 12.50 13.95
C SER A 399 -2.11 12.08 12.55
N TYR A 400 -3.01 12.00 11.55
CA TYR A 400 -2.65 11.76 10.14
C TYR A 400 -2.41 13.05 9.36
N ARG A 401 -2.75 14.22 9.90
CA ARG A 401 -2.45 15.55 9.33
C ARG A 401 -1.13 16.11 9.82
N ASN A 402 -0.78 15.86 11.08
CA ASN A 402 0.37 16.47 11.74
C ASN A 402 1.62 15.57 11.78
N GLY A 403 1.52 14.30 11.39
CA GLY A 403 2.63 13.35 11.33
C GLY A 403 2.77 12.43 12.55
N GLU A 404 1.96 12.57 13.60
CA GLU A 404 2.02 11.70 14.78
C GLU A 404 1.82 10.22 14.44
N ALA A 405 0.87 9.89 13.56
CA ALA A 405 0.65 8.51 13.12
C ALA A 405 1.87 7.96 12.33
N ALA A 406 2.51 8.82 11.54
CA ALA A 406 3.74 8.49 10.85
C ALA A 406 4.92 8.27 11.79
N GLN A 407 5.02 9.03 12.88
CA GLN A 407 6.04 8.81 13.90
C GLN A 407 5.77 7.50 14.66
N LEU A 408 4.51 7.24 15.01
CA LEU A 408 4.07 6.02 15.69
C LEU A 408 4.43 4.76 14.89
N SER A 409 4.17 4.76 13.58
CA SER A 409 4.55 3.65 12.69
C SER A 409 6.07 3.42 12.68
N LEU A 410 6.88 4.49 12.68
CA LEU A 410 8.35 4.35 12.76
C LEU A 410 8.81 3.79 14.09
N ASP A 411 8.19 4.20 15.19
CA ASP A 411 8.53 3.68 16.51
C ASP A 411 8.20 2.19 16.60
N LEU A 412 7.05 1.77 16.07
CA LEU A 412 6.68 0.37 15.94
C LEU A 412 7.66 -0.42 15.05
N LEU A 413 8.06 0.13 13.91
CA LEU A 413 9.07 -0.49 13.04
C LEU A 413 10.41 -0.67 13.77
N ASN A 414 10.86 0.34 14.54
CA ASN A 414 12.10 0.26 15.29
C ASN A 414 12.06 -0.79 16.41
N ILE A 415 10.89 -0.99 17.03
CA ILE A 415 10.69 -1.93 18.13
C ILE A 415 10.53 -3.37 17.63
N TYR A 416 9.69 -3.55 16.60
CA TYR A 416 9.26 -4.86 16.15
C TYR A 416 9.99 -5.33 14.88
N GLY A 417 10.62 -4.45 14.11
CA GLY A 417 11.20 -4.78 12.81
C GLY A 417 10.14 -5.05 11.73
N VAL A 418 10.61 -5.36 10.53
CA VAL A 418 9.74 -5.75 9.40
C VAL A 418 9.01 -7.07 9.70
N GLU A 419 7.77 -7.18 9.23
CA GLU A 419 6.84 -8.35 9.28
C GLU A 419 6.18 -8.71 10.62
N ASN A 420 6.69 -8.25 11.77
CA ASN A 420 6.19 -8.76 13.05
C ASN A 420 4.79 -8.27 13.46
N LEU A 421 4.31 -7.17 12.88
CA LEU A 421 2.98 -6.61 13.18
C LEU A 421 1.97 -6.75 12.04
N SER A 422 2.42 -7.04 10.82
CA SER A 422 1.57 -7.06 9.62
C SER A 422 0.39 -8.02 9.75
N THR A 423 0.58 -9.20 10.34
CA THR A 423 -0.50 -10.18 10.59
C THR A 423 -1.53 -9.65 11.60
N SER A 424 -1.10 -8.92 12.62
CA SER A 424 -2.00 -8.33 13.61
C SER A 424 -2.81 -7.18 13.02
N PHE A 425 -2.14 -6.28 12.32
CA PHE A 425 -2.74 -5.14 11.65
C PHE A 425 -3.70 -5.54 10.56
N SER A 426 -3.39 -6.63 9.84
CA SER A 426 -4.31 -7.24 8.87
C SER A 426 -5.70 -7.52 9.44
N LYS A 427 -5.82 -7.95 10.71
CA LYS A 427 -7.14 -8.21 11.32
C LYS A 427 -7.96 -6.94 11.51
N THR A 428 -7.30 -5.85 11.89
CA THR A 428 -7.94 -4.53 12.02
C THR A 428 -8.42 -4.04 10.65
N GLU A 429 -7.56 -4.19 9.64
CA GLU A 429 -7.88 -3.82 8.25
C GLU A 429 -9.02 -4.64 7.68
N ASP A 430 -9.11 -5.94 8.00
CA ASP A 430 -10.21 -6.79 7.54
C ASP A 430 -11.56 -6.31 8.12
N VAL A 431 -11.58 -5.90 9.39
CA VAL A 431 -12.76 -5.27 10.01
C VAL A 431 -13.09 -3.95 9.29
N PHE A 432 -12.10 -3.07 9.08
CA PHE A 432 -12.33 -1.79 8.41
C PHE A 432 -12.84 -1.96 6.99
N LEU A 433 -12.26 -2.87 6.21
CA LEU A 433 -12.70 -3.19 4.84
C LEU A 433 -14.15 -3.66 4.82
N ASN A 434 -14.56 -4.52 5.76
CA ASN A 434 -15.95 -4.99 5.86
C ASN A 434 -16.92 -3.86 6.23
N GLU A 435 -16.55 -3.02 7.19
CA GLU A 435 -17.36 -1.89 7.62
C GLU A 435 -17.50 -0.83 6.51
N ILE A 436 -16.40 -0.46 5.83
CA ILE A 436 -16.42 0.48 4.70
C ILE A 436 -17.27 -0.06 3.55
N LYS A 437 -17.08 -1.34 3.18
CA LYS A 437 -17.90 -1.97 2.14
C LYS A 437 -19.40 -1.86 2.46
N SER A 438 -19.78 -2.11 3.71
CA SER A 438 -21.17 -1.98 4.15
C SER A 438 -21.68 -0.54 4.09
N ILE A 439 -20.89 0.43 4.56
CA ILE A 439 -21.24 1.85 4.58
C ILE A 439 -21.34 2.43 3.17
N GLU A 440 -20.47 2.03 2.26
CA GLU A 440 -20.51 2.47 0.86
C GLU A 440 -21.76 1.96 0.13
N GLU A 441 -22.18 0.72 0.36
CA GLU A 441 -23.44 0.20 -0.19
C GLU A 441 -24.66 0.98 0.32
N ILE A 442 -24.66 1.38 1.60
CA ILE A 442 -25.69 2.26 2.15
C ILE A 442 -25.60 3.64 1.48
N SER A 443 -24.39 4.18 1.33
CA SER A 443 -24.13 5.49 0.72
C SER A 443 -24.61 5.55 -0.73
N LYS A 444 -24.40 4.49 -1.53
CA LYS A 444 -24.97 4.35 -2.88
C LYS A 444 -26.49 4.49 -2.88
N ASN A 445 -27.17 3.89 -1.90
CA ASN A 445 -28.62 3.97 -1.77
C ASN A 445 -29.11 5.35 -1.30
N LEU A 446 -28.35 6.04 -0.44
CA LEU A 446 -28.63 7.40 -0.01
C LEU A 446 -28.42 8.41 -1.15
N LEU A 447 -27.36 8.25 -1.94
CA LEU A 447 -27.07 9.07 -3.12
C LEU A 447 -28.18 8.95 -4.18
N LYS A 448 -28.73 7.75 -4.41
CA LYS A 448 -29.92 7.56 -5.28
C LYS A 448 -31.13 8.36 -4.79
N LYS A 449 -31.23 8.62 -3.48
CA LYS A 449 -32.26 9.46 -2.85
C LYS A 449 -31.86 10.94 -2.76
N ARG A 450 -30.73 11.33 -3.35
CA ARG A 450 -30.15 12.69 -3.32
C ARG A 450 -29.85 13.19 -1.90
N ILE A 451 -29.50 12.28 -1.00
CA ILE A 451 -29.00 12.62 0.34
C ILE A 451 -27.48 12.77 0.22
N ASP A 452 -26.94 13.89 0.70
CA ASP A 452 -25.49 14.09 0.82
C ASP A 452 -24.94 13.16 1.89
N VAL A 453 -23.90 12.41 1.55
CA VAL A 453 -23.24 11.42 2.42
C VAL A 453 -21.86 11.89 2.88
N SER A 454 -21.46 13.11 2.54
CA SER A 454 -20.11 13.60 2.84
C SER A 454 -19.83 13.63 4.35
N ASP A 455 -20.79 14.09 5.17
CA ASP A 455 -20.65 14.08 6.64
C ASP A 455 -20.68 12.65 7.20
N LEU A 456 -21.51 11.77 6.64
CA LEU A 456 -21.55 10.35 7.01
C LEU A 456 -20.17 9.71 6.83
N LEU A 457 -19.58 9.82 5.64
CA LEU A 457 -18.30 9.21 5.31
C LEU A 457 -17.15 9.85 6.09
N THR A 458 -17.15 11.19 6.23
CA THR A 458 -16.15 11.90 7.05
C THR A 458 -16.11 11.38 8.48
N ILE A 459 -17.27 11.18 9.12
CA ILE A 459 -17.35 10.67 10.50
C ILE A 459 -16.79 9.25 10.58
N ILE A 460 -17.17 8.37 9.65
CA ILE A 460 -16.72 6.98 9.65
C ILE A 460 -15.21 6.89 9.45
N ASP A 461 -14.67 7.62 8.47
CA ASP A 461 -13.26 7.54 8.12
C ASP A 461 -12.36 8.13 9.22
N ILE A 462 -12.73 9.28 9.79
CA ILE A 462 -11.97 9.89 10.90
C ILE A 462 -11.96 8.97 12.14
N GLU A 463 -13.08 8.33 12.46
CA GLU A 463 -13.12 7.44 13.62
C GLU A 463 -12.36 6.13 13.35
N MET A 464 -12.35 5.60 12.12
CA MET A 464 -11.46 4.48 11.75
C MET A 464 -9.98 4.87 11.83
N GLN A 465 -9.62 6.06 11.38
CA GLN A 465 -8.27 6.60 11.53
C GLN A 465 -7.88 6.69 13.02
N ARG A 466 -8.77 7.20 13.88
CA ARG A 466 -8.55 7.24 15.33
C ARG A 466 -8.38 5.83 15.92
N GLN A 467 -9.22 4.87 15.52
CA GLN A 467 -9.16 3.49 16.01
C GLN A 467 -7.86 2.79 15.60
N ALA A 468 -7.35 3.03 14.39
CA ALA A 468 -6.04 2.55 13.96
C ALA A 468 -4.92 3.10 14.84
N PHE A 469 -4.89 4.43 15.01
CA PHE A 469 -3.89 5.10 15.84
C PHE A 469 -3.89 4.55 17.29
N LEU A 470 -5.06 4.41 17.92
CA LEU A 470 -5.18 3.84 19.26
C LEU A 470 -4.73 2.37 19.30
N THR A 471 -4.99 1.59 18.25
CA THR A 471 -4.55 0.19 18.14
C THR A 471 -3.03 0.10 18.05
N GLU A 472 -2.39 1.00 17.29
CA GLU A 472 -0.94 1.11 17.19
C GLU A 472 -0.30 1.56 18.52
N GLU A 473 -0.91 2.50 19.25
CA GLU A 473 -0.46 2.89 20.60
C GLU A 473 -0.53 1.71 21.59
N ILE A 474 -1.56 0.87 21.51
CA ILE A 474 -1.66 -0.36 22.30
C ILE A 474 -0.44 -1.27 22.05
N TRP A 475 0.04 -1.36 20.80
CA TRP A 475 1.23 -2.14 20.47
C TRP A 475 2.53 -1.51 20.99
N ILE A 476 2.65 -0.18 21.00
CA ILE A 476 3.79 0.49 21.65
C ILE A 476 3.86 0.11 23.12
N GLU A 477 2.75 0.15 23.84
CA GLU A 477 2.74 -0.20 25.26
C GLU A 477 2.93 -1.70 25.50
N ALA A 478 2.37 -2.55 24.64
CA ALA A 478 2.58 -4.00 24.69
C ALA A 478 4.06 -4.39 24.52
N SER A 479 4.87 -3.55 23.88
CA SER A 479 6.31 -3.77 23.76
C SER A 479 7.03 -3.70 25.10
N GLN A 480 6.51 -2.92 26.05
CA GLN A 480 7.09 -2.69 27.37
C GLN A 480 6.75 -3.81 28.36
N VAL A 481 5.83 -4.71 28.00
CA VAL A 481 5.37 -5.81 28.86
C VAL A 481 5.81 -7.16 28.29
N SER A 482 6.40 -7.99 29.15
CA SER A 482 6.94 -9.30 28.78
C SER A 482 5.92 -10.45 28.80
N ASP A 483 4.65 -10.17 29.06
CA ASP A 483 3.61 -11.18 29.21
C ASP A 483 3.02 -11.56 27.85
N SER A 484 3.17 -12.84 27.46
CA SER A 484 2.64 -13.36 26.20
C SER A 484 1.11 -13.32 26.15
N LEU A 485 0.43 -13.46 27.30
CA LEU A 485 -1.04 -13.40 27.37
C LEU A 485 -1.55 -12.02 26.95
N ILE A 486 -0.82 -10.94 27.28
CA ILE A 486 -1.18 -9.59 26.86
C ILE A 486 -1.11 -9.46 25.34
N ARG A 487 0.00 -9.90 24.74
CA ARG A 487 0.20 -9.84 23.29
C ARG A 487 -0.85 -10.68 22.54
N ASP A 488 -1.15 -11.87 23.05
CA ASP A 488 -2.18 -12.74 22.49
C ASP A 488 -3.58 -12.13 22.62
N THR A 489 -3.87 -11.44 23.73
CA THR A 489 -5.14 -10.74 23.93
C THR A 489 -5.28 -9.56 22.97
N ILE A 490 -4.23 -8.74 22.81
CA ILE A 490 -4.19 -7.60 21.89
C ILE A 490 -4.36 -8.07 20.43
N ASN A 491 -3.68 -9.14 20.05
CA ASN A 491 -3.80 -9.76 18.73
C ASN A 491 -5.22 -10.22 18.37
N ASN A 492 -6.13 -10.32 19.33
CA ASN A 492 -7.48 -10.82 19.16
C ASN A 492 -8.57 -9.78 19.46
N LEU A 493 -8.21 -8.49 19.56
CA LEU A 493 -9.19 -7.41 19.75
C LEU A 493 -10.11 -7.21 18.54
N TRP A 494 -9.56 -7.40 17.34
CA TRP A 494 -10.25 -7.18 16.07
C TRP A 494 -10.56 -8.50 15.39
N GLU A 495 -11.82 -8.70 15.02
CA GLU A 495 -12.29 -9.91 14.32
C GLU A 495 -13.58 -9.61 13.56
N GLU A 496 -13.63 -10.01 12.29
CA GLU A 496 -14.78 -9.98 11.37
C GLU A 496 -15.44 -8.62 11.12
N ASN A 497 -16.01 -7.99 12.15
CA ASN A 497 -16.78 -6.75 12.11
C ASN A 497 -16.78 -6.08 13.50
N TYR A 498 -17.38 -4.90 13.62
CA TYR A 498 -17.42 -4.17 14.88
C TYR A 498 -18.20 -4.87 16.00
N THR A 499 -19.29 -5.58 15.71
CA THR A 499 -20.07 -6.30 16.74
C THR A 499 -19.23 -7.39 17.42
N VAL A 500 -18.51 -8.19 16.63
CA VAL A 500 -17.63 -9.24 17.16
C VAL A 500 -16.45 -8.61 17.89
N SER A 501 -15.83 -7.58 17.31
CA SER A 501 -14.69 -6.87 17.91
C SER A 501 -15.03 -6.24 19.26
N LEU A 502 -16.21 -5.61 19.42
CA LEU A 502 -16.68 -5.06 20.70
C LEU A 502 -16.80 -6.14 21.79
N ASN A 503 -17.23 -7.36 21.44
CA ASN A 503 -17.27 -8.49 22.38
C ASN A 503 -15.87 -8.98 22.77
N LYS A 504 -14.92 -8.96 21.84
CA LYS A 504 -13.52 -9.29 22.12
C LYS A 504 -12.87 -8.25 23.02
N MET A 505 -13.11 -6.96 22.76
CA MET A 505 -12.66 -5.86 23.62
C MET A 505 -13.23 -5.99 25.04
N LYS A 506 -14.52 -6.28 25.18
CA LYS A 506 -15.16 -6.57 26.48
C LYS A 506 -14.44 -7.71 27.23
N THR A 507 -14.14 -8.79 26.52
CA THR A 507 -13.41 -9.95 27.07
C THR A 507 -11.98 -9.57 27.47
N ALA A 508 -11.28 -8.81 26.63
CA ALA A 508 -9.92 -8.35 26.88
C ALA A 508 -9.82 -7.48 28.14
N ILE A 509 -10.78 -6.57 28.37
CA ILE A 509 -10.85 -5.77 29.60
C ILE A 509 -10.99 -6.65 30.84
N SER A 510 -11.81 -7.70 30.77
CA SER A 510 -11.96 -8.67 31.87
C SER A 510 -10.64 -9.38 32.20
N ILE A 511 -9.89 -9.80 31.17
CA ILE A 511 -8.56 -10.40 31.33
C ILE A 511 -7.59 -9.41 31.97
N PHE A 512 -7.53 -8.18 31.46
CA PHE A 512 -6.60 -7.15 31.92
C PHE A 512 -6.89 -6.65 33.34
N ASN A 513 -8.12 -6.78 33.85
CA ASN A 513 -8.42 -6.49 35.25
C ASN A 513 -7.63 -7.39 36.23
N GLY A 514 -7.21 -8.59 35.80
CA GLY A 514 -6.36 -9.48 36.58
C GLY A 514 -4.86 -9.17 36.52
N ILE A 515 -4.43 -8.21 35.68
CA ILE A 515 -3.02 -7.97 35.36
C ILE A 515 -2.57 -6.60 35.88
N HIS A 516 -1.55 -6.57 36.75
CA HIS A 516 -0.99 -5.33 37.28
C HIS A 516 -0.26 -4.53 36.18
N GLY A 517 -0.53 -3.22 36.09
CA GLY A 517 0.10 -2.33 35.10
C GLY A 517 -0.60 -2.27 33.73
N SER A 518 -1.75 -2.93 33.57
CA SER A 518 -2.54 -2.94 32.32
C SER A 518 -3.47 -1.73 32.16
N THR A 519 -3.43 -0.75 33.06
CA THR A 519 -4.39 0.37 33.10
C THR A 519 -4.44 1.14 31.78
N PHE A 520 -3.29 1.49 31.22
CA PHE A 520 -3.23 2.21 29.94
C PHE A 520 -3.84 1.39 28.79
N LEU A 521 -3.53 0.08 28.72
CA LEU A 521 -4.10 -0.81 27.70
C LEU A 521 -5.63 -0.85 27.80
N LYS A 522 -6.16 -0.89 29.02
CA LYS A 522 -7.61 -0.86 29.25
C LYS A 522 -8.24 0.46 28.81
N GLU A 523 -7.63 1.58 29.16
CA GLU A 523 -8.10 2.92 28.76
C GLU A 523 -8.18 3.05 27.24
N LYS A 524 -7.12 2.64 26.52
CA LYS A 524 -7.11 2.67 25.05
C LYS A 524 -8.16 1.74 24.41
N ILE A 525 -8.36 0.53 24.95
CA ILE A 525 -9.42 -0.39 24.47
C ILE A 525 -10.81 0.22 24.70
N ILE A 526 -11.03 0.86 25.85
CA ILE A 526 -12.28 1.56 26.15
C ILE A 526 -12.50 2.74 25.19
N GLU A 527 -11.45 3.50 24.88
CA GLU A 527 -11.51 4.59 23.90
C GLU A 527 -11.88 4.08 22.50
N ILE A 528 -11.32 2.95 22.07
CA ILE A 528 -11.68 2.31 20.79
C ILE A 528 -13.16 1.89 20.80
N ALA A 529 -13.61 1.17 21.83
CA ALA A 529 -14.99 0.71 21.92
C ALA A 529 -16.00 1.87 21.93
N THR A 530 -15.65 2.96 22.63
CA THR A 530 -16.45 4.19 22.68
C THR A 530 -16.48 4.88 21.32
N SER A 531 -15.32 4.97 20.63
CA SER A 531 -15.21 5.50 19.26
C SER A 531 -16.11 4.74 18.28
N ILE A 532 -16.10 3.40 18.31
CA ILE A 532 -16.95 2.55 17.45
C ILE A 532 -18.42 2.91 17.63
N ALA A 533 -18.93 2.89 18.88
CA ALA A 533 -20.33 3.19 19.16
C ALA A 533 -20.71 4.63 18.79
N ARG A 534 -19.88 5.60 19.18
CA ARG A 534 -20.10 7.02 18.89
C ARG A 534 -20.17 7.29 17.39
N SER A 535 -19.24 6.71 16.61
CA SER A 535 -19.17 6.91 15.16
C SER A 535 -20.49 6.57 14.47
N ARG A 536 -21.17 5.49 14.88
CA ARG A 536 -22.48 5.10 14.31
C ARG A 536 -23.61 6.00 14.75
N VAL A 537 -23.62 6.47 16.00
CA VAL A 537 -24.63 7.43 16.46
C VAL A 537 -24.51 8.74 15.68
N ASP A 538 -23.31 9.28 15.59
CA ASP A 538 -23.01 10.53 14.89
C ASP A 538 -23.30 10.41 13.38
N ALA A 539 -22.94 9.28 12.77
CA ALA A 539 -23.26 8.94 11.38
C ALA A 539 -24.77 8.90 11.10
N ALA A 540 -25.57 8.32 12.01
CA ALA A 540 -27.01 8.28 11.87
C ALA A 540 -27.63 9.70 11.93
N GLU A 541 -27.12 10.55 12.83
CA GLU A 541 -27.53 11.96 12.92
C GLU A 541 -27.17 12.76 11.67
N ALA A 542 -25.98 12.54 11.11
CA ALA A 542 -25.51 13.22 9.91
C ALA A 542 -26.44 13.02 8.69
N ILE A 543 -27.13 11.88 8.62
CA ILE A 543 -28.12 11.59 7.57
C ILE A 543 -29.57 11.88 8.01
N GLY A 544 -29.75 12.61 9.11
CA GLY A 544 -31.03 13.09 9.61
C GLY A 544 -31.89 12.06 10.34
N LYS A 545 -31.29 11.02 10.94
CA LYS A 545 -32.03 10.08 11.80
C LYS A 545 -32.19 10.64 13.21
N GLN A 546 -33.32 10.31 13.84
CA GLN A 546 -33.57 10.63 15.24
C GLN A 546 -32.88 9.59 16.14
N THR A 547 -31.93 10.05 16.95
CA THR A 547 -31.04 9.20 17.76
C THR A 547 -31.09 9.52 19.25
N SER A 548 -31.99 10.42 19.71
CA SER A 548 -31.97 10.94 21.09
C SER A 548 -31.93 9.83 22.16
N SER A 549 -32.77 8.80 22.04
CA SER A 549 -32.74 7.66 22.97
C SER A 549 -31.47 6.82 22.86
N ILE A 550 -30.93 6.66 21.65
CA ILE A 550 -29.70 5.90 21.42
C ILE A 550 -28.48 6.65 21.97
N ARG A 551 -28.47 7.97 21.86
CA ARG A 551 -27.44 8.83 22.43
C ARG A 551 -27.44 8.79 23.95
N GLU A 552 -28.61 8.71 24.58
CA GLU A 552 -28.72 8.49 26.04
C GLU A 552 -28.12 7.13 26.45
N GLU A 553 -28.39 6.06 25.68
CA GLU A 553 -27.80 4.73 25.92
C GLU A 553 -26.28 4.76 25.75
N TYR A 554 -25.77 5.40 24.70
CA TYR A 554 -24.32 5.62 24.50
C TYR A 554 -23.68 6.36 25.68
N GLN A 555 -24.26 7.50 26.11
CA GLN A 555 -23.74 8.31 27.21
C GLN A 555 -23.75 7.53 28.53
N LYS A 556 -24.78 6.73 28.78
CA LYS A 556 -24.84 5.85 29.94
C LYS A 556 -23.75 4.78 29.90
N GLY A 557 -23.50 4.17 28.74
CA GLY A 557 -22.40 3.23 28.54
C GLY A 557 -21.04 3.87 28.86
N GLU A 558 -20.75 5.03 28.29
CA GLU A 558 -19.53 5.80 28.54
C GLU A 558 -19.34 6.11 30.04
N GLN A 559 -20.40 6.56 30.71
CA GLN A 559 -20.38 6.86 32.15
C GLN A 559 -20.08 5.62 33.00
N LEU A 560 -20.66 4.45 32.67
CA LEU A 560 -20.41 3.20 33.38
C LEU A 560 -18.97 2.71 33.20
N LEU A 561 -18.40 2.86 31.99
CA LEU A 561 -17.00 2.53 31.74
C LEU A 561 -16.05 3.40 32.58
N GLN A 562 -16.33 4.70 32.69
CA GLN A 562 -15.58 5.62 33.56
C GLN A 562 -15.67 5.27 35.05
N GLN A 563 -16.77 4.64 35.47
CA GLN A 563 -16.97 4.17 36.85
C GLN A 563 -16.35 2.79 37.12
N GLY A 564 -15.79 2.14 36.11
CA GLY A 564 -15.21 0.79 36.21
C GLY A 564 -16.24 -0.35 36.09
N GLU A 565 -17.50 -0.04 35.77
CA GLU A 565 -18.58 -1.01 35.53
C GLU A 565 -18.50 -1.52 34.09
N TYR A 566 -17.40 -2.19 33.75
CA TYR A 566 -17.03 -2.49 32.36
C TYR A 566 -18.06 -3.36 31.62
N GLU A 567 -18.54 -4.43 32.25
CA GLU A 567 -19.48 -5.38 31.65
C GLU A 567 -20.74 -4.67 31.16
N GLN A 568 -21.40 -3.91 32.06
CA GLN A 568 -22.60 -3.14 31.74
C GLN A 568 -22.30 -2.01 30.76
N GLY A 569 -21.17 -1.31 30.92
CA GLY A 569 -20.77 -0.23 30.02
C GLY A 569 -20.66 -0.70 28.57
N PHE A 570 -20.02 -1.86 28.34
CA PHE A 570 -19.93 -2.47 27.01
C PHE A 570 -21.30 -2.90 26.45
N ASP A 571 -22.21 -3.42 27.28
CA ASP A 571 -23.56 -3.79 26.83
C ASP A 571 -24.34 -2.58 26.30
N TYR A 572 -24.26 -1.44 27.01
CA TYR A 572 -24.87 -0.18 26.55
C TYR A 572 -24.23 0.33 25.25
N LEU A 573 -22.90 0.27 25.12
CA LEU A 573 -22.21 0.67 23.90
C LEU A 573 -22.59 -0.22 22.70
N GLN A 574 -22.62 -1.55 22.88
CA GLN A 574 -23.02 -2.49 21.83
C GLN A 574 -24.46 -2.26 21.40
N LYS A 575 -25.38 -2.05 22.34
CA LYS A 575 -26.77 -1.71 22.03
C LYS A 575 -26.86 -0.41 21.22
N ALA A 576 -26.16 0.64 21.65
CA ALA A 576 -26.17 1.92 20.94
C ALA A 576 -25.59 1.80 19.52
N PHE A 577 -24.53 1.01 19.35
CA PHE A 577 -23.94 0.68 18.05
C PHE A 577 -24.95 -0.03 17.14
N ILE A 578 -25.55 -1.13 17.61
CA ILE A 578 -26.49 -1.95 16.83
C ILE A 578 -27.72 -1.13 16.41
N GLU A 579 -28.33 -0.41 17.34
CA GLU A 579 -29.53 0.40 17.06
C GLU A 579 -29.23 1.51 16.04
N SER A 580 -28.07 2.17 16.15
CA SER A 580 -27.63 3.18 15.20
C SER A 580 -27.35 2.60 13.81
N ASP A 581 -26.65 1.46 13.74
CA ASP A 581 -26.34 0.79 12.48
C ASP A 581 -27.62 0.34 11.76
N MET A 582 -28.60 -0.18 12.50
CA MET A 582 -29.94 -0.50 11.98
C MET A 582 -30.65 0.74 11.41
N LEU A 583 -30.58 1.88 12.11
CA LEU A 583 -31.17 3.14 11.63
C LEU A 583 -30.52 3.64 10.34
N ILE A 584 -29.19 3.54 10.23
CA ILE A 584 -28.42 3.92 9.03
C ILE A 584 -28.85 3.05 7.85
N ARG A 585 -29.03 1.74 8.07
CA ARG A 585 -29.57 0.79 7.06
C ARG A 585 -31.05 1.01 6.74
N GLY A 586 -31.75 1.86 7.48
CA GLY A 586 -33.18 2.14 7.28
C GLY A 586 -34.11 1.11 7.90
N VAL A 587 -33.63 0.30 8.84
CA VAL A 587 -34.43 -0.64 9.63
C VAL A 587 -34.94 0.07 10.89
N ILE A 588 -36.24 -0.04 11.19
CA ILE A 588 -36.84 0.57 12.40
C ILE A 588 -36.70 -0.42 13.57
N PRO A 589 -36.15 -0.02 14.73
CA PRO A 589 -35.95 -0.91 15.89
C PRO A 589 -37.23 -1.56 16.47
N GLN A 590 -38.42 -1.11 16.05
CA GLN A 590 -39.72 -1.61 16.55
C GLN A 590 -40.09 -3.02 16.07
N ASN A 591 -39.29 -3.65 15.20
CA ASN A 591 -39.48 -5.05 14.76
C ASN A 591 -38.58 -6.06 15.48
N ILE A 592 -37.96 -5.71 16.61
CA ILE A 592 -37.25 -6.67 17.46
C ILE A 592 -38.25 -7.35 18.42
N GLY A 593 -39.24 -8.02 17.83
CA GLY A 593 -39.90 -9.14 18.48
C GLY A 593 -39.08 -10.37 18.15
N THR A 594 -38.24 -10.80 19.09
CA THR A 594 -37.52 -12.09 19.06
C THR A 594 -36.88 -12.42 17.71
N VAL A 595 -35.72 -11.81 17.43
CA VAL A 595 -34.72 -12.53 16.64
C VAL A 595 -34.17 -13.57 17.60
N GLU A 596 -34.67 -14.80 17.50
CA GLU A 596 -34.01 -15.94 18.10
C GLU A 596 -32.54 -15.92 17.66
N PRO A 597 -31.58 -16.16 18.58
CA PRO A 597 -30.21 -16.37 18.16
C PRO A 597 -30.22 -17.45 17.09
N GLU A 598 -29.57 -17.21 15.94
CA GLU A 598 -29.33 -18.25 14.96
C GLU A 598 -28.84 -19.48 15.73
N GLU A 599 -29.62 -20.57 15.65
CA GLU A 599 -29.27 -21.83 16.26
C GLU A 599 -27.83 -22.16 15.86
N THR A 600 -26.93 -22.14 16.83
CA THR A 600 -25.60 -22.72 16.72
C THR A 600 -25.78 -24.19 16.36
N ASN A 601 -25.81 -24.50 15.06
CA ASN A 601 -25.64 -25.80 14.42
C ASN A 601 -25.96 -27.00 15.34
N THR A 602 -27.19 -27.08 15.84
CA THR A 602 -27.70 -28.24 16.60
C THR A 602 -27.63 -29.49 15.72
N SER A 603 -27.70 -29.31 14.39
CA SER A 603 -27.53 -30.38 13.40
C SER A 603 -26.14 -31.01 13.45
N LEU A 604 -25.05 -30.23 13.64
CA LEU A 604 -23.69 -30.77 13.66
C LEU A 604 -23.43 -31.55 14.96
N SER A 605 -23.94 -31.05 16.08
CA SER A 605 -23.87 -31.69 17.40
C SER A 605 -24.67 -32.99 17.47
N ILE A 606 -25.88 -33.01 16.89
CA ILE A 606 -26.70 -34.22 16.78
C ILE A 606 -26.07 -35.23 15.80
N THR A 607 -25.48 -34.76 14.70
CA THR A 607 -24.78 -35.64 13.74
C THR A 607 -23.53 -36.25 14.35
N LEU A 608 -22.74 -35.47 15.12
CA LEU A 608 -21.61 -35.99 15.88
C LEU A 608 -22.06 -37.01 16.94
N LEU A 609 -23.15 -36.73 17.67
CA LEU A 609 -23.72 -37.67 18.63
C LEU A 609 -24.16 -38.98 17.95
N TYR A 610 -24.80 -38.89 16.78
CA TYR A 610 -25.17 -40.07 15.99
C TYR A 610 -23.95 -40.86 15.53
N ILE A 611 -22.87 -40.21 15.08
CA ILE A 611 -21.62 -40.88 14.68
C ILE A 611 -20.98 -41.59 15.89
N VAL A 612 -20.94 -40.93 17.06
CA VAL A 612 -20.40 -41.53 18.29
C VAL A 612 -21.23 -42.73 18.73
N VAL A 613 -22.57 -42.63 18.68
CA VAL A 613 -23.47 -43.77 19.00
C VAL A 613 -23.28 -44.90 17.99
N LEU A 614 -23.17 -44.61 16.69
CA LEU A 614 -22.97 -45.62 15.66
C LEU A 614 -21.61 -46.34 15.82
N LEU A 615 -20.54 -45.60 16.10
CA LEU A 615 -19.22 -46.16 16.40
C LEU A 615 -19.25 -47.02 17.67
N SER A 616 -19.98 -46.59 18.69
CA SER A 616 -20.16 -47.35 19.94
C SER A 616 -20.87 -48.67 19.70
N ILE A 617 -21.99 -48.65 18.95
CA ILE A 617 -22.73 -49.85 18.57
C ILE A 617 -21.87 -50.78 17.73
N THR A 618 -21.12 -50.24 16.77
CA THR A 618 -20.23 -51.04 15.89
C THR A 618 -19.11 -51.70 16.71
N THR A 619 -18.54 -50.98 17.67
CA THR A 619 -17.51 -51.50 18.58
C THR A 619 -18.07 -52.60 19.48
N ILE A 620 -19.26 -52.39 20.06
CA ILE A 620 -19.96 -53.43 20.84
C ILE A 620 -20.27 -54.65 19.96
N PHE A 621 -20.72 -54.45 18.73
CA PHE A 621 -21.02 -55.52 17.79
C PHE A 621 -19.76 -56.33 17.42
N ILE A 622 -18.62 -55.65 17.19
CA ILE A 622 -17.32 -56.30 16.95
C ILE A 622 -16.85 -57.07 18.19
N ILE A 623 -17.03 -56.53 19.41
CA ILE A 623 -16.68 -57.22 20.66
C ILE A 623 -17.55 -58.47 20.86
N VAL A 624 -18.85 -58.38 20.57
CA VAL A 624 -19.80 -59.50 20.66
C VAL A 624 -19.49 -60.57 19.59
N LEU A 625 -19.13 -60.16 18.37
CA LEU A 625 -18.68 -61.09 17.31
C LEU A 625 -17.37 -61.77 17.66
N LYS A 626 -16.38 -61.05 18.23
CA LYS A 626 -15.14 -61.65 18.73
C LYS A 626 -15.40 -62.66 19.85
N ARG A 627 -16.36 -62.41 20.74
CA ARG A 627 -16.76 -63.36 21.79
C ARG A 627 -17.57 -64.57 21.31
N LYS A 628 -18.13 -64.55 20.09
CA LYS A 628 -18.77 -65.72 19.46
C LYS A 628 -17.82 -66.54 18.59
N LEU A 629 -16.62 -66.03 18.32
CA LEU A 629 -15.58 -66.66 17.49
C LEU A 629 -14.33 -67.07 18.30
N SER A 630 -14.37 -66.95 19.64
CA SER A 630 -13.49 -67.64 20.60
C SER A 630 -14.33 -68.59 21.44
#